data_AF-A0A0R2QE65-F1
#
_entry.id   AF-A0A0R2QE65-F1
#
_cell.length_a   1.000
_cell.length_b   1.000
_cell.length_c   1.000
_cell.angle_alpha   90.00
_cell.angle_beta   90.00
_cell.angle_gamma   90.00
#
_symmetry.space_group_name_H-M   'P 1'
#
loop_
_entity.id
_entity.type
_entity.pdbx_description
1 polymer ?
#
loop_
_entity_poly.entity_id
_entity_poly.type
_entity_poly.pdbx_seq_one_letter_code
_entity_poly.pdbx_strand_id
1 'polypeptide(L)'
;AGTLALLVSSVLGWESLGWMVFMLVAGWTYNLGLKATAFSVLPYAVGFGILPAFATLSLQESPLPPAWVAVVAALLGVSAHFANTLPDLMEDRATGVRALPHIVGQKISALVIAATAILASSIAVYQSDALAVFVGPVGLVATILLAGIASVLSLRPAPPRVIFPLLVLASLVNAILLMLGVGPIGA
;
A
#
# COMPACT_ATOMS: atom_id res chain seq x y z
N ALA A 1 6.09 -19.14 -9.41
CA ALA A 1 6.43 -17.84 -8.80
C ALA A 1 7.22 -18.01 -7.49
N GLY A 2 6.65 -18.64 -6.45
CA GLY A 2 7.33 -18.82 -5.15
C GLY A 2 8.69 -19.54 -5.22
N THR A 3 8.79 -20.62 -5.99
CA THR A 3 10.05 -21.36 -6.21
C THR A 3 11.13 -20.52 -6.87
N LEU A 4 10.76 -19.72 -7.89
CA LEU A 4 11.69 -18.81 -8.56
C LEU A 4 12.17 -17.69 -7.62
N ALA A 5 11.26 -17.14 -6.81
CA ALA A 5 11.59 -16.12 -5.82
C ALA A 5 12.57 -16.63 -4.76
N LEU A 6 12.37 -17.85 -4.25
CA LEU A 6 13.30 -18.50 -3.31
C LEU A 6 14.68 -18.75 -3.93
N LEU A 7 14.73 -19.19 -5.19
CA LEU A 7 15.99 -19.41 -5.91
C LEU A 7 16.76 -18.09 -6.08
N VAL A 8 16.10 -17.03 -6.55
CA VAL A 8 16.73 -15.71 -6.70
C VAL A 8 17.21 -15.17 -5.36
N SER A 9 16.39 -15.24 -4.31
CA SER A 9 16.79 -14.82 -2.97
C SER A 9 17.94 -15.63 -2.39
N SER A 10 18.03 -16.93 -2.70
CA SER A 10 19.17 -17.76 -2.26
C SER A 10 20.51 -17.31 -2.87
N VAL A 11 20.50 -16.80 -4.11
CA VAL A 11 21.69 -16.26 -4.78
C VAL A 11 22.12 -14.92 -4.16
N LEU A 12 21.17 -14.14 -3.63
CA LEU A 12 21.42 -12.84 -3.00
C LEU A 12 21.91 -12.94 -1.55
N GLY A 13 21.86 -14.13 -0.94
CA GLY A 13 22.36 -14.39 0.42
C GLY A 13 21.29 -14.92 1.38
N TRP A 14 21.75 -15.49 2.49
CA TRP A 14 20.88 -16.16 3.47
C TRP A 14 19.87 -15.22 4.15
N GLU A 15 20.22 -13.94 4.33
CA GLU A 15 19.31 -12.92 4.87
C GLU A 15 18.15 -12.63 3.90
N SER A 16 18.46 -12.48 2.60
CA SER A 16 17.45 -12.30 1.55
C SER A 16 16.52 -13.51 1.45
N LEU A 17 17.07 -14.71 1.55
CA LEU A 17 16.29 -15.95 1.60
C LEU A 17 15.36 -16.00 2.82
N GLY A 18 15.83 -15.62 4.01
CA GLY A 18 15.03 -15.56 5.22
C GLY A 18 13.83 -14.62 5.09
N TRP A 19 14.05 -13.41 4.56
CA TRP A 19 12.97 -12.45 4.30
C TRP A 19 11.99 -12.95 3.24
N MET A 20 12.47 -13.60 2.19
CA MET A 20 11.60 -14.18 1.15
C MET A 20 10.73 -15.31 1.69
N VAL A 21 11.29 -16.21 2.50
CA VAL A 21 10.51 -17.27 3.16
C VAL A 21 9.45 -16.65 4.08
N PHE A 22 9.82 -15.66 4.89
CA PHE A 22 8.87 -14.95 5.75
C PHE A 22 7.72 -14.33 4.94
N MET A 23 8.02 -13.64 3.84
CA MET A 23 7.01 -13.05 2.96
C MET A 23 6.10 -14.09 2.30
N LEU A 24 6.66 -15.22 1.87
CA LEU A 24 5.88 -16.34 1.34
C LEU A 24 4.95 -16.92 2.40
N VAL A 25 5.46 -17.19 3.61
CA VAL A 25 4.65 -17.69 4.71
C VAL A 25 3.53 -16.70 5.02
N ALA A 26 3.83 -15.41 5.17
CA ALA A 26 2.83 -14.38 5.43
C ALA A 26 1.74 -14.33 4.33
N GLY A 27 2.13 -14.41 3.05
CA GLY A 27 1.21 -14.48 1.92
C GLY A 27 0.35 -15.74 1.91
N TRP A 28 0.90 -16.88 2.32
CA TRP A 28 0.13 -18.10 2.51
C TRP A 28 -0.84 -17.99 3.69
N THR A 29 -0.42 -17.46 4.84
CA THR A 29 -1.31 -17.24 6.00
C THR A 29 -2.47 -16.31 5.63
N TYR A 30 -2.22 -15.30 4.79
CA TYR A 30 -3.29 -14.47 4.20
C TYR A 30 -4.31 -15.31 3.44
N ASN A 31 -3.85 -16.14 2.50
CA ASN A 31 -4.70 -16.97 1.66
C ASN A 31 -5.42 -18.10 2.42
N LEU A 32 -4.80 -18.62 3.49
CA LEU A 32 -5.31 -19.73 4.29
C LEU A 32 -6.39 -19.34 5.30
N GLY A 33 -6.72 -18.05 5.46
CA GLY A 33 -7.88 -17.66 6.25
C GLY A 33 -7.96 -16.19 6.62
N LEU A 34 -6.82 -15.51 6.80
CA LEU A 34 -6.77 -14.11 7.21
C LEU A 34 -7.57 -13.19 6.28
N LYS A 35 -7.57 -13.46 4.97
CA LYS A 35 -8.34 -12.69 3.97
C LYS A 35 -9.85 -12.67 4.24
N ALA A 36 -10.38 -13.68 4.91
CA ALA A 36 -11.82 -13.81 5.21
C ALA A 36 -12.18 -13.29 6.62
N THR A 37 -11.32 -12.49 7.24
CA THR A 37 -11.51 -11.95 8.59
C THR A 37 -11.41 -10.42 8.62
N ALA A 38 -11.74 -9.82 9.77
CA ALA A 38 -11.50 -8.40 10.04
C ALA A 38 -10.01 -8.00 9.98
N PHE A 39 -9.10 -8.97 10.05
CA PHE A 39 -7.65 -8.75 9.97
C PHE A 39 -7.12 -8.76 8.54
N SER A 40 -7.97 -8.86 7.51
CA SER A 40 -7.58 -8.90 6.10
C SER A 40 -6.74 -7.70 5.66
N VAL A 41 -6.82 -6.58 6.38
CA VAL A 41 -6.06 -5.35 6.07
C VAL A 41 -4.60 -5.41 6.53
N LEU A 42 -4.29 -6.23 7.55
CA LEU A 42 -2.95 -6.26 8.16
C LEU A 42 -1.86 -6.64 7.16
N PRO A 43 -2.03 -7.64 6.27
CA PRO A 43 -0.98 -8.01 5.32
C PRO A 43 -0.68 -6.91 4.31
N TYR A 44 -1.68 -6.10 3.93
CA TYR A 44 -1.44 -4.93 3.08
C TYR A 44 -0.72 -3.82 3.83
N ALA A 45 -1.13 -3.50 5.06
CA ALA A 45 -0.50 -2.46 5.87
C ALA A 45 0.97 -2.81 6.18
N VAL A 46 1.22 -4.04 6.65
CA VAL A 46 2.58 -4.53 6.96
C VAL A 46 3.39 -4.71 5.68
N GLY A 47 2.81 -5.32 4.65
CA GLY A 47 3.46 -5.61 3.39
C GLY A 47 3.91 -4.34 2.67
N PHE A 48 3.09 -3.29 2.63
CA PHE A 48 3.52 -2.00 2.09
C PHE A 48 4.45 -1.26 3.05
N GLY A 49 4.17 -1.27 4.35
CA GLY A 49 4.96 -0.55 5.36
C GLY A 49 6.42 -0.98 5.43
N ILE A 50 6.73 -2.24 5.11
CA ILE A 50 8.09 -2.77 5.10
C ILE A 50 8.84 -2.52 3.78
N LEU A 51 8.15 -2.18 2.68
CA LEU A 51 8.79 -1.96 1.36
C LEU A 51 9.87 -0.89 1.39
N PRO A 52 9.70 0.27 2.07
CA PRO A 52 10.75 1.27 2.14
C PRO A 52 12.02 0.74 2.80
N ALA A 53 11.89 -0.06 3.86
CA ALA A 53 13.04 -0.64 4.55
C ALA A 53 13.74 -1.68 3.66
N PHE A 54 12.97 -2.52 2.96
CA PHE A 54 13.55 -3.46 1.99
C PHE A 54 14.32 -2.73 0.87
N ALA A 55 13.79 -1.59 0.39
CA ALA A 55 14.44 -0.79 -0.64
C ALA A 55 15.74 -0.14 -0.13
N THR A 56 15.74 0.48 1.06
CA THR A 56 16.92 1.20 1.56
C THR A 56 18.00 0.26 2.11
N LEU A 57 17.63 -0.90 2.68
CA LEU A 57 18.57 -1.94 3.11
C LEU A 57 19.30 -2.60 1.93
N SER A 58 18.83 -2.42 0.69
CA SER A 58 19.53 -2.89 -0.51
C SER A 58 20.66 -1.95 -0.98
N LEU A 59 20.81 -0.78 -0.34
CA LEU A 59 21.86 0.20 -0.63
C LEU A 59 23.17 -0.15 0.12
N GLN A 60 24.30 0.36 -0.36
CA GLN A 60 25.64 0.08 0.20
C GLN A 60 25.74 0.36 1.71
N GLU A 61 25.17 1.47 2.18
CA GLU A 61 25.19 1.82 3.60
C GLU A 61 23.98 1.25 4.38
N SER A 62 23.06 0.61 3.66
CA SER A 62 21.86 -0.05 4.21
C SER A 62 21.12 0.77 5.28
N PRO A 63 20.81 2.05 5.05
CA PRO A 63 20.17 2.85 6.08
C PRO A 63 18.72 2.41 6.28
N LEU A 64 18.20 2.56 7.50
CA LEU A 64 16.77 2.45 7.76
C LEU A 64 16.06 3.73 7.30
N PRO A 65 14.88 3.61 6.67
CA PRO A 65 14.10 4.78 6.30
C PRO A 65 13.54 5.44 7.57
N PRO A 66 13.30 6.76 7.57
CA PRO A 66 12.55 7.40 8.63
C PRO A 66 11.20 6.70 8.86
N ALA A 67 10.80 6.51 10.13
CA ALA A 67 9.60 5.76 10.47
C ALA A 67 8.32 6.29 9.80
N TRP A 68 8.25 7.60 9.53
CA TRP A 68 7.12 8.22 8.84
C TRP A 68 6.97 7.73 7.39
N VAL A 69 8.06 7.36 6.71
CA VAL A 69 8.01 6.78 5.35
C VAL A 69 7.32 5.43 5.37
N ALA A 70 7.61 4.60 6.38
CA ALA A 70 6.92 3.32 6.58
C ALA A 70 5.42 3.52 6.88
N VAL A 71 5.06 4.56 7.66
CA VAL A 71 3.65 4.92 7.92
C VAL A 71 2.94 5.34 6.63
N VAL A 72 3.55 6.18 5.79
CA VAL A 72 2.99 6.58 4.48
C VAL A 72 2.74 5.34 3.62
N ALA A 73 3.72 4.45 3.50
CA ALA A 73 3.56 3.22 2.72
C ALA A 73 2.46 2.32 3.28
N ALA A 74 2.40 2.12 4.60
CA ALA A 74 1.36 1.32 5.25
C ALA A 74 -0.05 1.87 4.98
N LEU A 75 -0.23 3.19 5.05
CA LEU A 75 -1.52 3.85 4.73
C LEU A 75 -1.93 3.62 3.27
N LEU A 76 -0.99 3.69 2.33
CA LEU A 76 -1.26 3.36 0.92
C LEU A 76 -1.66 1.89 0.74
N GLY A 77 -1.01 0.97 1.48
CA GLY A 77 -1.39 -0.44 1.53
C GLY A 77 -2.83 -0.63 2.03
N VAL A 78 -3.22 0.06 3.10
CA VAL A 78 -4.61 0.06 3.59
C VAL A 78 -5.55 0.53 2.49
N SER A 79 -5.29 1.67 1.86
CA SER A 79 -6.11 2.17 0.76
C SER A 79 -6.24 1.16 -0.39
N ALA A 80 -5.13 0.54 -0.78
CA ALA A 80 -5.07 -0.46 -1.84
C ALA A 80 -5.89 -1.71 -1.52
N HIS A 81 -5.87 -2.19 -0.27
CA HIS A 81 -6.68 -3.33 0.18
C HIS A 81 -8.18 -3.07 -0.05
N PHE A 82 -8.66 -1.92 0.40
CA PHE A 82 -10.07 -1.55 0.24
C PHE A 82 -10.44 -1.34 -1.25
N ALA A 83 -9.58 -0.67 -2.02
CA ALA A 83 -9.80 -0.44 -3.44
C ALA A 83 -9.81 -1.74 -4.27
N ASN A 84 -8.99 -2.72 -3.90
CA ASN A 84 -8.94 -4.03 -4.57
C ASN A 84 -10.17 -4.90 -4.23
N THR A 85 -10.70 -4.75 -3.03
CA THR A 85 -11.79 -5.60 -2.52
C THR A 85 -13.17 -5.16 -3.05
N LEU A 86 -13.38 -3.85 -3.27
CA LEU A 86 -14.71 -3.33 -3.59
C LEU A 86 -15.33 -3.77 -4.93
N PRO A 87 -14.58 -3.88 -6.03
CA PRO A 87 -15.14 -4.36 -7.30
C PRO A 87 -15.68 -5.78 -7.24
N ASP A 88 -15.11 -6.63 -6.39
CA ASP A 88 -15.43 -8.06 -6.32
C ASP A 88 -16.39 -8.41 -5.16
N LEU A 89 -16.96 -7.39 -4.47
CA LEU A 89 -17.84 -7.52 -3.31
C LEU A 89 -18.94 -8.60 -3.45
N MET A 90 -19.58 -8.66 -4.61
CA MET A 90 -20.72 -9.55 -4.83
C MET A 90 -20.27 -11.00 -5.05
N GLU A 91 -19.19 -11.20 -5.79
CA GLU A 91 -18.58 -12.53 -6.01
C GLU A 91 -17.99 -13.07 -4.70
N ASP A 92 -17.32 -12.23 -3.93
CA ASP A 92 -16.76 -12.59 -2.63
C ASP A 92 -17.82 -12.97 -1.59
N ARG A 93 -18.97 -12.27 -1.59
CA ARG A 93 -20.10 -12.65 -0.73
C ARG A 93 -20.66 -14.02 -1.10
N ALA A 94 -20.75 -14.34 -2.39
CA ALA A 94 -21.24 -15.64 -2.85
C ALA A 94 -20.33 -16.80 -2.44
N THR A 95 -19.03 -16.54 -2.27
CA THR A 95 -18.02 -17.52 -1.83
C THR A 95 -17.75 -17.51 -0.32
N GLY A 96 -18.47 -16.67 0.44
CA GLY A 96 -18.37 -16.60 1.91
C GLY A 96 -17.18 -15.80 2.44
N VAL A 97 -16.44 -15.08 1.58
CA VAL A 97 -15.32 -14.22 1.98
C VAL A 97 -15.85 -13.00 2.73
N ARG A 98 -15.38 -12.78 3.97
CA ARG A 98 -15.75 -11.64 4.83
C ARG A 98 -14.53 -10.80 5.22
N ALA A 99 -13.84 -10.25 4.22
CA ALA A 99 -12.77 -9.30 4.46
C ALA A 99 -13.27 -8.04 5.19
N LEU A 100 -12.37 -7.29 5.82
CA LEU A 100 -12.71 -6.05 6.53
C LEU A 100 -13.57 -5.07 5.70
N PRO A 101 -13.30 -4.82 4.40
CA PRO A 101 -14.15 -3.96 3.56
C PRO A 101 -15.59 -4.46 3.44
N HIS A 102 -15.81 -5.78 3.52
CA HIS A 102 -17.15 -6.37 3.50
C HIS A 102 -17.89 -6.11 4.82
N ILE A 103 -17.15 -6.23 5.93
CA ILE A 103 -17.68 -6.09 7.29
C ILE A 103 -18.11 -4.65 7.56
N VAL A 104 -17.27 -3.67 7.21
CA VAL A 104 -17.57 -2.24 7.44
C VAL A 104 -18.50 -1.65 6.37
N GLY A 105 -18.67 -2.36 5.26
CA GLY A 105 -19.56 -1.98 4.17
C GLY A 105 -18.98 -0.94 3.22
N GLN A 106 -19.71 -0.75 2.11
CA GLN A 106 -19.23 0.00 0.94
C GLN A 106 -18.94 1.48 1.24
N LYS A 107 -19.81 2.16 2.00
CA LYS A 107 -19.66 3.59 2.31
C LYS A 107 -18.41 3.87 3.15
N ILE A 108 -18.22 3.08 4.21
CA ILE A 108 -17.03 3.21 5.07
C ILE A 108 -15.78 2.84 4.26
N SER A 109 -15.85 1.79 3.43
CA SER A 109 -14.75 1.40 2.55
C SER A 109 -14.33 2.51 1.59
N ALA A 110 -15.28 3.18 0.94
CA ALA A 110 -15.01 4.33 0.07
C ALA A 110 -14.35 5.49 0.83
N LEU A 111 -14.81 5.77 2.06
CA LEU A 111 -14.19 6.78 2.91
C LEU A 111 -12.76 6.41 3.29
N VAL A 112 -12.50 5.16 3.68
CA VAL A 112 -11.17 4.68 4.06
C VAL A 112 -10.19 4.81 2.90
N ILE A 113 -10.59 4.49 1.67
CA ILE A 113 -9.77 4.67 0.46
C ILE A 113 -9.28 6.12 0.35
N ALA A 114 -10.20 7.09 0.37
CA ALA A 114 -9.82 8.50 0.25
C ALA A 114 -9.00 8.97 1.46
N ALA A 115 -9.48 8.70 2.68
CA ALA A 115 -8.86 9.21 3.90
C ALA A 115 -7.42 8.72 4.08
N THR A 116 -7.17 7.43 3.87
CA THR A 116 -5.82 6.85 4.06
C THR A 116 -4.85 7.29 2.97
N ALA A 117 -5.26 7.34 1.70
CA ALA A 117 -4.41 7.83 0.61
C ALA A 117 -4.08 9.33 0.74
N ILE A 118 -5.07 10.16 1.09
CA ILE A 118 -4.87 11.60 1.29
C ILE A 118 -3.99 11.85 2.51
N LEU A 119 -4.23 11.15 3.63
CA LEU A 119 -3.40 11.26 4.83
C LEU A 119 -1.95 10.85 4.55
N ALA A 120 -1.74 9.76 3.81
CA ALA A 120 -0.40 9.34 3.39
C ALA A 120 0.32 10.46 2.63
N SER A 121 -0.37 11.10 1.67
CA SER A 121 0.20 12.19 0.88
C SER A 121 0.41 13.46 1.71
N SER A 122 -0.49 13.80 2.62
CA SER A 122 -0.30 14.93 3.54
C SER A 122 0.92 14.73 4.43
N ILE A 123 1.12 13.53 5.00
CA ILE A 123 2.31 13.21 5.78
C ILE A 123 3.56 13.30 4.91
N ALA A 124 3.53 12.73 3.69
CA ALA A 124 4.66 12.77 2.78
C ALA A 124 5.07 14.21 2.44
N VAL A 125 4.11 15.08 2.11
CA VAL A 125 4.39 16.48 1.80
C VAL A 125 4.87 17.26 3.03
N TYR A 126 4.25 17.04 4.20
CA TYR A 126 4.57 17.77 5.42
C TYR A 126 5.95 17.42 5.99
N GLN A 127 6.33 16.14 5.96
CA GLN A 127 7.59 15.65 6.53
C GLN A 127 8.78 15.75 5.57
N SER A 128 8.55 16.15 4.32
CA SER A 128 9.61 16.21 3.33
C SER A 128 10.29 17.57 3.32
N ASP A 129 11.54 17.61 3.74
CA ASP A 129 12.34 18.83 3.79
C ASP A 129 12.99 19.18 2.44
N ALA A 130 13.12 18.19 1.54
CA ALA A 130 13.83 18.33 0.26
C ALA A 130 12.93 18.61 -0.95
N LEU A 131 11.59 18.64 -0.78
CA LEU A 131 10.68 18.86 -1.89
C LEU A 131 10.79 20.28 -2.43
N ALA A 132 10.92 20.39 -3.76
CA ALA A 132 10.73 21.66 -4.43
C ALA A 132 9.31 22.20 -4.18
N VAL A 133 9.19 23.53 -4.04
CA VAL A 133 7.97 24.24 -3.59
C VAL A 133 6.69 23.78 -4.29
N PHE A 134 6.75 23.47 -5.59
CA PHE A 134 5.57 23.06 -6.36
C PHE A 134 5.31 21.55 -6.37
N VAL A 135 6.31 20.71 -6.08
CA VAL A 135 6.19 19.26 -6.20
C VAL A 135 5.22 18.70 -5.14
N GLY A 136 5.34 19.15 -3.89
CA GLY A 136 4.46 18.73 -2.80
C GLY A 136 2.97 19.02 -3.09
N PRO A 137 2.59 20.28 -3.34
CA PRO A 137 1.21 20.63 -3.66
C PRO A 137 0.65 19.90 -4.89
N VAL A 138 1.44 19.77 -5.97
CA VAL A 138 1.00 19.05 -7.18
C VAL A 138 0.74 17.57 -6.88
N GLY A 139 1.65 16.91 -6.16
CA GLY A 139 1.47 15.51 -5.77
C GLY A 139 0.28 15.30 -4.83
N LEU A 140 0.04 16.22 -3.89
CA LEU A 140 -1.12 16.18 -3.01
C LEU A 140 -2.43 16.34 -3.78
N VAL A 141 -2.51 17.34 -4.68
CA VAL A 141 -3.71 17.54 -5.52
C VAL A 141 -3.94 16.34 -6.42
N ALA A 142 -2.90 15.79 -7.05
CA ALA A 142 -3.01 14.58 -7.85
C ALA A 142 -3.54 13.40 -7.03
N THR A 143 -3.04 13.21 -5.80
CA THR A 143 -3.51 12.15 -4.90
C THR A 143 -4.97 12.36 -4.50
N ILE A 144 -5.37 13.59 -4.15
CA ILE A 144 -6.77 13.94 -3.82
C ILE A 144 -7.69 13.62 -4.98
N LEU A 145 -7.31 13.99 -6.21
CA LEU A 145 -8.13 13.71 -7.39
C LEU A 145 -8.23 12.20 -7.66
N LEU A 146 -7.12 11.48 -7.68
CA LEU A 146 -7.10 10.04 -7.97
C LEU A 146 -7.86 9.24 -6.89
N ALA A 147 -7.54 9.45 -5.62
CA ALA A 147 -8.18 8.76 -4.50
C ALA A 147 -9.65 9.19 -4.34
N GLY A 148 -9.96 10.47 -4.56
CA GLY A 148 -11.31 11.00 -4.54
C GLY A 148 -12.19 10.39 -5.64
N ILE A 149 -11.70 10.33 -6.89
CA ILE A 149 -12.39 9.67 -7.99
C ILE A 149 -12.62 8.19 -7.65
N ALA A 150 -11.59 7.48 -7.18
CA ALA A 150 -11.71 6.07 -6.80
C ALA A 150 -12.74 5.86 -5.67
N SER A 151 -12.77 6.74 -4.68
CA SER A 151 -13.76 6.74 -3.58
C SER A 151 -15.18 6.99 -4.10
N VAL A 152 -15.38 7.95 -4.99
CA VAL A 152 -16.70 8.23 -5.60
C VAL A 152 -17.16 7.05 -6.47
N LEU A 153 -16.28 6.47 -7.27
CA LEU A 153 -16.59 5.27 -8.07
C LEU A 153 -16.93 4.07 -7.19
N SER A 154 -16.33 3.98 -6.00
CA SER A 154 -16.58 2.93 -5.02
C SER A 154 -17.99 2.96 -4.44
N LEU A 155 -18.69 4.10 -4.52
CA LEU A 155 -20.09 4.24 -4.05
C LEU A 155 -21.14 3.79 -5.08
N ARG A 156 -20.73 3.41 -6.30
CA ARG A 156 -21.65 2.91 -7.32
C ARG A 156 -22.24 1.56 -6.91
N PRO A 157 -23.48 1.22 -7.29
CA PRO A 157 -24.07 -0.09 -6.97
C PRO A 157 -23.21 -1.28 -7.44
N ALA A 158 -22.52 -1.12 -8.58
CA ALA A 158 -21.48 -2.02 -9.07
C ALA A 158 -20.16 -1.24 -9.22
N PRO A 159 -19.26 -1.28 -8.22
CA PRO A 159 -17.98 -0.60 -8.29
C PRO A 159 -17.11 -1.12 -9.44
N PRO A 160 -16.58 -0.25 -10.32
CA PRO A 160 -15.76 -0.70 -11.45
C PRO A 160 -14.35 -1.10 -11.00
N ARG A 161 -13.75 -2.08 -11.70
CA ARG A 161 -12.37 -2.55 -11.44
C ARG A 161 -11.29 -1.47 -11.58
N VAL A 162 -11.57 -0.35 -12.24
CA VAL A 162 -10.63 0.79 -12.40
C VAL A 162 -10.29 1.50 -11.09
N ILE A 163 -11.06 1.29 -10.02
CA ILE A 163 -10.78 1.85 -8.68
C ILE A 163 -9.36 1.48 -8.22
N PHE A 164 -8.96 0.22 -8.37
CA PHE A 164 -7.63 -0.23 -7.93
C PHE A 164 -6.48 0.40 -8.74
N PRO A 165 -6.48 0.39 -10.09
CA PRO A 165 -5.51 1.14 -10.89
C PRO A 165 -5.38 2.63 -10.53
N LEU A 166 -6.49 3.32 -10.21
CA LEU A 166 -6.43 4.71 -9.76
C LEU A 166 -5.63 4.85 -8.45
N LEU A 167 -5.78 3.90 -7.52
CA LEU A 167 -4.99 3.88 -6.28
C LEU A 167 -3.54 3.48 -6.51
N VAL A 168 -3.26 2.62 -7.49
CA VAL A 168 -1.87 2.33 -7.90
C VAL A 168 -1.20 3.61 -8.43
N LEU A 169 -1.88 4.40 -9.26
CA LEU A 169 -1.38 5.69 -9.73
C LEU A 169 -1.17 6.69 -8.57
N ALA A 170 -2.13 6.78 -7.64
CA ALA A 170 -1.97 7.63 -6.46
C ALA A 170 -0.77 7.17 -5.60
N SER A 171 -0.57 5.86 -5.45
CA SER A 171 0.57 5.30 -4.72
C SER A 171 1.89 5.59 -5.43
N LEU A 172 1.92 5.56 -6.76
CA LEU A 172 3.10 5.93 -7.56
C LEU A 172 3.46 7.42 -7.39
N VAL A 173 2.46 8.30 -7.39
CA VAL A 173 2.66 9.73 -7.07
C VAL A 173 3.31 9.88 -5.69
N ASN A 174 2.83 9.15 -4.69
CA ASN A 174 3.39 9.21 -3.34
C ASN A 174 4.79 8.61 -3.26
N ALA A 175 5.08 7.52 -3.98
CA ALA A 175 6.43 6.99 -4.08
C ALA A 175 7.40 8.03 -4.65
N ILE A 176 6.99 8.77 -5.69
CA ILE A 176 7.79 9.88 -6.24
C ILE A 176 7.98 11.00 -5.21
N LEU A 177 6.92 11.40 -4.49
CA LEU A 177 7.02 12.39 -3.41
C LEU A 177 8.04 11.96 -2.34
N LEU A 178 8.00 10.69 -1.93
CA LEU A 178 8.94 10.15 -0.95
C LEU A 178 10.37 10.14 -1.50
N MET A 179 10.58 9.69 -2.74
CA MET A 179 11.91 9.66 -3.36
C MET A 179 12.54 11.05 -3.51
N LEU A 180 11.73 12.08 -3.74
CA LEU A 180 12.20 13.46 -3.89
C LEU A 180 12.25 14.23 -2.57
N GLY A 181 11.49 13.79 -1.57
CA GLY A 181 11.27 14.51 -0.32
C GLY A 181 12.08 14.02 0.86
N VAL A 182 12.47 12.74 0.87
CA VAL A 182 13.45 12.20 1.80
C VAL A 182 14.81 12.72 1.36
N GLY A 183 15.39 13.65 2.13
CA GLY A 183 16.75 14.16 1.89
C GLY A 183 17.82 13.06 1.92
N PRO A 184 19.11 13.40 1.78
CA PRO A 184 20.19 12.42 1.81
C PRO A 184 20.07 11.53 3.05
N ILE A 185 19.87 10.23 2.85
CA ILE A 185 19.76 9.27 3.95
C ILE A 185 21.20 8.97 4.39
N GLY A 186 21.64 9.54 5.52
CA GLY A 186 22.95 9.27 6.12
C GLY A 186 23.95 10.44 6.16
N ALA A 187 23.49 11.68 6.35
CA ALA A 187 24.39 12.80 6.68
C ALA A 187 24.78 12.82 8.17
#